data_AF-A0A7J9ML65-F1
#
_entry.id   AF-A0A7J9ML65-F1
#
_cell.length_a   1.000
_cell.length_b   1.000
_cell.length_c   1.000
_cell.angle_alpha   90.00
_cell.angle_beta   90.00
_cell.angle_gamma   90.00
#
_symmetry.space_group_name_H-M   'P 1'
#
loop_
_entity.id
_entity.type
_entity.pdbx_description
1 polymer ?
#
loop_
_entity_poly.entity_id
_entity_poly.type
_entity_poly.pdbx_seq_one_letter_code
_entity_poly.pdbx_strand_id
1 'polypeptide(L)'
;MAEDINAMLERLNFLEEEVFRLLCFTKEEVNFVAMKEGAIIVKFGCLEDRSRILNLMPWLFDKCLFAMMSFIKGKDIDTYEFNLSSFWLRVYNIPLEHWTEKLRWMSAML
;
A
#
# COMPACT_ATOMS: atom_id res chain seq x y z
N MET A 1 -6.56 22.40 -8.44
CA MET A 1 -7.84 21.70 -8.15
C MET A 1 -8.15 20.63 -9.20
N ALA A 2 -8.61 20.96 -10.42
CA ALA A 2 -8.82 19.95 -11.47
C ALA A 2 -7.50 19.48 -12.12
N GLU A 3 -6.50 20.37 -12.21
CA GLU A 3 -5.14 20.05 -12.67
C GLU A 3 -4.45 19.01 -11.80
N ASP A 4 -4.68 19.05 -10.48
CA ASP A 4 -4.10 18.07 -9.54
C ASP A 4 -4.69 16.67 -9.74
N ILE A 5 -6.00 16.58 -9.99
CA ILE A 5 -6.66 15.29 -10.24
C ILE A 5 -6.18 14.70 -11.57
N ASN A 6 -6.07 15.51 -12.63
CA ASN A 6 -5.53 15.02 -13.90
C ASN A 6 -4.04 14.68 -13.82
N ALA A 7 -3.22 15.45 -13.09
CA ALA A 7 -1.83 15.12 -12.86
C ALA A 7 -1.67 13.85 -12.00
N MET A 8 -2.56 13.64 -11.03
CA MET A 8 -2.63 12.39 -10.27
C MET A 8 -3.09 11.23 -11.15
N LEU A 9 -4.08 11.43 -12.02
CA LEU A 9 -4.54 10.42 -12.98
C LEU A 9 -3.48 10.11 -14.04
N GLU A 10 -2.73 11.08 -14.53
CA GLU A 10 -1.59 10.84 -15.42
C GLU A 10 -0.45 10.12 -14.70
N ARG A 11 -0.15 10.50 -13.45
CA ARG A 11 0.78 9.72 -12.61
C ARG A 11 0.27 8.31 -12.35
N LEU A 12 -1.04 8.11 -12.24
CA LEU A 12 -1.66 6.79 -12.06
C LEU A 12 -1.68 5.97 -13.35
N ASN A 13 -1.89 6.61 -14.50
CA ASN A 13 -1.66 6.02 -15.82
C ASN A 13 -0.17 5.67 -15.99
N PHE A 14 0.74 6.43 -15.37
CA PHE A 14 2.16 6.08 -15.26
C PHE A 14 2.41 4.93 -14.25
N LEU A 15 1.62 4.83 -13.17
CA LEU A 15 1.57 3.65 -12.27
C LEU A 15 1.00 2.42 -12.98
N GLU A 16 0.29 2.58 -14.10
CA GLU A 16 -0.42 1.51 -14.82
C GLU A 16 0.51 0.46 -15.45
N GLU A 17 1.83 0.67 -15.48
CA GLU A 17 2.79 -0.40 -15.83
C GLU A 17 3.41 -1.09 -14.60
N GLU A 18 3.59 -0.38 -13.48
CA GLU A 18 4.36 -0.87 -12.32
C GLU A 18 3.53 -1.27 -11.11
N VAL A 19 2.45 -0.53 -10.82
CA VAL A 19 1.36 -1.05 -9.98
C VAL A 19 0.68 -2.20 -10.70
N PHE A 20 0.65 -2.20 -12.04
CA PHE A 20 0.29 -3.41 -12.78
C PHE A 20 1.21 -4.56 -12.48
N ARG A 21 2.53 -4.44 -12.29
CA ARG A 21 3.34 -5.61 -11.88
C ARG A 21 2.88 -6.24 -10.56
N LEU A 22 2.31 -5.46 -9.65
CA LEU A 22 1.72 -5.93 -8.38
C LEU A 22 0.25 -6.38 -8.55
N LEU A 23 -0.51 -5.74 -9.44
CA LEU A 23 -1.84 -6.15 -9.88
C LEU A 23 -1.81 -7.27 -10.94
N CYS A 24 -0.65 -7.67 -11.46
CA CYS A 24 -0.49 -8.71 -12.48
C CYS A 24 -0.79 -10.10 -11.92
N PHE A 25 -1.05 -10.19 -10.61
CA PHE A 25 -1.61 -11.37 -9.96
C PHE A 25 -3.11 -11.24 -9.69
N THR A 26 -3.74 -10.12 -10.06
CA THR A 26 -5.19 -10.04 -10.00
C THR A 26 -5.77 -10.94 -11.08
N LYS A 27 -6.67 -11.82 -10.65
CA LYS A 27 -7.36 -12.76 -11.53
C LYS A 27 -8.34 -12.04 -12.45
N GLU A 28 -8.76 -10.84 -12.04
CA GLU A 28 -9.76 -10.02 -12.72
C GLU A 28 -9.26 -8.59 -12.90
N GLU A 29 -9.94 -7.85 -13.78
CA GLU A 29 -9.68 -6.45 -14.07
C GLU A 29 -9.90 -5.58 -12.82
N VAL A 30 -9.08 -4.53 -12.73
CA VAL A 30 -9.12 -3.56 -11.64
C VAL A 30 -9.49 -2.20 -12.21
N ASN A 31 -10.51 -1.58 -11.62
CA ASN A 31 -11.04 -0.32 -12.09
C ASN A 31 -10.72 0.80 -11.09
N PHE A 32 -10.29 1.95 -11.61
CA PHE A 32 -9.97 3.11 -10.79
C PHE A 32 -11.05 4.18 -10.94
N VAL A 33 -11.43 4.79 -9.82
CA VAL A 33 -12.38 5.91 -9.80
C VAL A 33 -11.75 7.04 -9.01
N ALA A 34 -11.46 8.15 -9.68
CA ALA A 34 -11.00 9.37 -9.02
C ALA A 34 -12.08 9.88 -8.06
N MET A 35 -11.66 10.22 -6.85
CA MET A 35 -12.45 10.96 -5.89
C MET A 35 -11.96 12.41 -5.83
N LYS A 36 -12.71 13.23 -5.08
CA LYS A 36 -12.24 14.56 -4.70
C LYS A 36 -11.07 14.44 -3.71
N GLU A 37 -10.40 15.56 -3.45
CA GLU A 37 -9.29 15.67 -2.47
C GLU A 37 -8.06 14.76 -2.74
N GLY A 38 -7.86 14.29 -3.97
CA GLY A 38 -6.70 13.47 -4.32
C GLY A 38 -6.78 12.01 -3.82
N ALA A 39 -7.98 11.54 -3.49
CA ALA A 39 -8.22 10.13 -3.21
C ALA A 39 -8.62 9.35 -4.47
N ILE A 40 -8.34 8.04 -4.49
CA ILE A 40 -8.75 7.13 -5.57
C ILE A 40 -9.41 5.91 -4.96
N ILE A 41 -10.55 5.50 -5.52
CA ILE A 41 -11.14 4.21 -5.24
C ILE A 41 -10.61 3.20 -6.23
N VAL A 42 -10.07 2.11 -5.69
CA VAL A 42 -9.67 0.93 -6.46
C VAL A 42 -10.76 -0.14 -6.31
N LYS A 43 -11.37 -0.54 -7.42
CA LYS A 43 -12.39 -1.58 -7.50
C LYS A 43 -11.75 -2.85 -8.02
N PHE A 44 -11.72 -3.88 -7.18
CA PHE A 44 -11.24 -5.21 -7.54
C PHE A 44 -12.42 -6.09 -7.98
N GLY A 45 -12.29 -6.79 -9.10
CA GLY A 45 -13.25 -7.84 -9.49
C GLY A 45 -13.21 -9.05 -8.55
N CYS A 46 -12.02 -9.38 -8.02
CA CYS A 46 -11.82 -10.51 -7.12
C CYS A 46 -11.59 -10.10 -5.66
N LEU A 47 -12.35 -10.71 -4.74
CA LEU A 47 -12.19 -10.51 -3.28
C LEU A 47 -10.83 -11.00 -2.75
N GLU A 48 -10.29 -12.08 -3.31
CA GLU A 48 -9.01 -12.64 -2.90
C GLU A 48 -7.87 -11.67 -3.21
N ASP A 49 -7.91 -11.05 -4.39
CA ASP A 49 -6.95 -10.04 -4.80
C ASP A 49 -7.03 -8.79 -3.93
N ARG A 50 -8.25 -8.30 -3.67
CA ARG A 50 -8.47 -7.19 -2.73
C ARG A 50 -7.84 -7.51 -1.37
N SER A 51 -8.13 -8.68 -0.81
CA SER A 51 -7.63 -9.08 0.51
C SER A 51 -6.11 -9.19 0.52
N ARG A 52 -5.52 -9.86 -0.46
CA ARG A 52 -4.07 -9.99 -0.61
C ARG A 52 -3.39 -8.63 -0.69
N ILE A 53 -3.94 -7.72 -1.50
CA ILE A 53 -3.34 -6.40 -1.71
C ILE A 53 -3.46 -5.53 -0.45
N LEU A 54 -4.60 -5.56 0.24
CA LEU A 54 -4.77 -4.83 1.50
C LEU A 54 -3.89 -5.37 2.63
N ASN A 55 -3.58 -6.66 2.64
CA ASN A 55 -2.72 -7.26 3.67
C ASN A 55 -1.22 -7.01 3.47
N LEU A 56 -0.82 -6.58 2.28
CA LEU A 56 0.58 -6.30 1.93
C LEU A 56 0.94 -4.81 2.03
N MET A 57 0.00 -3.97 2.50
CA MET A 57 0.22 -2.55 2.79
C MET A 57 1.27 -2.34 3.89
N PRO A 58 1.93 -1.16 3.94
CA PRO A 58 1.92 -0.05 2.99
C PRO A 58 2.78 -0.35 1.76
N TRP A 59 2.41 0.20 0.61
CA TRP A 59 3.13 -0.01 -0.63
C TRP A 59 4.16 1.09 -0.84
N LEU A 60 5.39 0.73 -1.17
CA LEU A 60 6.40 1.67 -1.61
C LEU A 60 6.40 1.74 -3.14
N PHE A 61 6.12 2.90 -3.70
CA PHE A 61 6.14 3.15 -5.14
C PHE A 61 6.83 4.48 -5.44
N ASP A 62 7.80 4.49 -6.36
CA ASP A 62 8.61 5.68 -6.68
C ASP A 62 9.07 6.45 -5.42
N LYS A 63 9.54 5.70 -4.42
CA LYS A 63 9.96 6.21 -3.09
C LYS A 63 8.85 6.91 -2.28
N CYS A 64 7.61 6.87 -2.75
CA CYS A 64 6.41 7.33 -2.05
C CYS A 64 5.71 6.14 -1.38
N LEU A 65 5.26 6.32 -0.14
CA LEU A 65 4.43 5.34 0.55
C LEU A 65 2.96 5.59 0.20
N PHE A 66 2.31 4.57 -0.35
CA PHE A 66 0.88 4.55 -0.58
C PHE A 66 0.21 3.77 0.54
N ALA A 67 -0.78 4.40 1.18
CA ALA A 67 -1.70 3.76 2.10
C ALA A 67 -3.02 3.47 1.37
N MET A 68 -3.55 2.27 1.51
CA MET A 68 -4.91 1.93 1.06
C MET A 68 -5.69 1.42 2.26
N MET A 69 -6.98 1.72 2.26
CA MET A 69 -7.90 1.31 3.31
C MET A 69 -9.12 0.66 2.68
N SER A 70 -9.82 -0.18 3.45
CA SER A 70 -11.09 -0.73 2.99
C SER A 70 -12.12 0.38 2.80
N PHE A 71 -12.71 0.42 1.60
CA PHE A 71 -13.82 1.31 1.31
C PHE A 71 -15.07 0.90 2.11
N ILE A 72 -15.71 1.87 2.75
CA ILE A 72 -16.93 1.72 3.55
C ILE A 72 -17.98 2.61 2.90
N LYS A 73 -19.06 1.99 2.41
CA LYS A 73 -20.14 2.72 1.75
C LYS A 73 -20.76 3.73 2.72
N GLY A 74 -20.85 4.99 2.30
CA GLY A 74 -21.43 6.07 3.10
C GLY A 74 -20.48 6.70 4.12
N LYS A 75 -19.24 6.20 4.24
CA LYS A 75 -18.19 6.88 4.99
C LYS A 75 -17.63 8.02 4.14
N ASP A 76 -17.52 9.20 4.73
CA ASP A 76 -16.99 10.38 4.07
C ASP A 76 -15.47 10.28 3.91
N ILE A 77 -14.92 10.82 2.81
CA ILE A 77 -13.49 10.71 2.50
C ILE A 77 -12.62 11.40 3.55
N ASP A 78 -13.09 12.51 4.13
CA ASP A 78 -12.35 13.30 5.12
C ASP A 78 -12.23 12.56 6.46
N THR A 79 -13.02 11.50 6.66
CA THR A 79 -12.97 10.64 7.85
C THR A 79 -12.01 9.45 7.69
N TYR A 80 -11.34 9.33 6.55
CA TYR A 80 -10.26 8.36 6.35
C TYR A 80 -8.91 8.93 6.80
N GLU A 81 -8.23 8.19 7.66
CA GLU A 81 -6.91 8.55 8.16
C GLU A 81 -5.83 7.77 7.41
N PHE A 82 -5.26 8.37 6.36
CA PHE A 82 -4.16 7.78 5.58
C PHE A 82 -2.76 8.04 6.17
N ASN A 83 -2.68 8.85 7.22
CA ASN A 83 -1.44 9.33 7.84
C ASN A 83 -0.74 8.29 8.73
N LEU A 84 -1.41 7.17 9.04
CA LEU A 84 -0.85 6.09 9.86
C LEU A 84 -1.03 4.75 9.16
N SER A 85 0.07 4.00 9.01
CA SER A 85 0.04 2.63 8.51
C SER A 85 1.04 1.77 9.27
N SER A 86 0.60 0.60 9.72
CA SER A 86 1.46 -0.39 10.37
C SER A 86 2.22 -1.20 9.32
N PHE A 87 3.52 -1.37 9.49
CA PHE A 87 4.34 -2.11 8.54
C PHE A 87 5.51 -2.83 9.18
N TRP A 88 5.98 -3.86 8.48
CA TRP A 88 7.14 -4.63 8.92
C TRP A 88 8.43 -3.93 8.48
N LEU A 89 9.24 -3.54 9.45
CA LEU A 89 10.61 -3.08 9.22
C LEU A 89 11.57 -4.25 9.33
N ARG A 90 12.35 -4.49 8.29
CA ARG A 90 13.50 -5.39 8.36
C ARG A 90 14.76 -4.55 8.53
N VAL A 91 15.35 -4.63 9.72
CA VAL A 91 16.57 -3.93 10.06
C VAL A 91 17.74 -4.90 9.95
N TYR A 92 18.79 -4.50 9.23
CA TYR A 92 19.99 -5.31 9.03
C TYR A 92 21.14 -4.75 9.85
N ASN A 93 22.11 -5.62 10.16
CA ASN A 93 23.37 -5.22 10.79
C ASN A 93 23.20 -4.47 12.12
N ILE A 94 22.19 -4.83 12.92
CA ILE A 94 22.05 -4.31 14.27
C ILE A 94 23.27 -4.80 15.08
N PRO A 95 24.05 -3.92 15.72
CA PRO A 95 25.17 -4.33 16.56
C PRO A 95 24.72 -5.26 17.70
N LEU A 96 25.52 -6.28 18.02
CA LEU A 96 25.20 -7.34 19.00
C LEU A 96 24.95 -6.81 20.41
N GLU A 97 25.52 -5.66 20.75
CA GLU A 97 25.29 -4.92 21.99
C GLU A 97 23.85 -4.41 22.14
N HIS A 98 23.11 -4.24 21.04
CA HIS A 98 21.72 -3.78 21.04
C HIS A 98 20.69 -4.92 20.90
N TRP A 99 21.15 -6.16 20.88
CA TRP A 99 20.25 -7.31 20.76
C TRP A 99 19.60 -7.65 22.08
N THR A 100 18.31 -7.99 22.02
CA THR A 100 17.62 -8.58 23.16
C THR A 100 18.17 -9.98 23.44
N GLU A 101 18.03 -10.45 24.68
CA GLU A 101 18.52 -11.77 25.09
C GLU A 101 17.96 -12.90 24.20
N LYS A 102 16.68 -12.78 23.79
CA LYS A 102 16.03 -13.70 22.85
C LYS A 102 16.72 -13.79 21.49
N LEU A 103 17.16 -12.66 20.93
CA LEU A 103 17.85 -12.63 19.64
C LEU A 103 19.26 -13.24 19.74
N ARG A 104 19.93 -13.10 20.89
CA ARG A 104 21.23 -13.73 21.16
C ARG A 104 21.16 -15.25 21.15
N TRP A 105 20.10 -15.83 21.74
CA TRP A 105 19.90 -17.29 21.71
C TRP A 105 19.63 -17.81 20.29
N MET A 106 18.89 -17.05 19.48
CA MET A 106 18.60 -17.43 18.09
C MET A 106 19.84 -17.42 17.20
N SER A 107 20.81 -16.52 17.42
CA SER A 107 22.10 -16.55 16.70
C SER A 107 23.04 -17.65 17.15
N ALA A 108 22.91 -18.16 18.38
CA ALA A 108 23.75 -19.25 18.89
C ALA A 108 23.31 -20.65 18.42
N MET A 109 22.16 -20.74 17.74
CA MET A 109 21.60 -21.98 17.17
C MET A 109 21.80 -22.12 15.65
N LEU A 110 22.35 -21.09 14.98
CA LEU A 110 22.74 -21.12 13.57
C LEU A 110 24.25 -21.37 13.44
#